data_AF-A0A349R0C0-F1
#
_entry.id   AF-A0A349R0C0-F1
#
_cell.length_a   1.000
_cell.length_b   1.000
_cell.length_c   1.000
_cell.angle_alpha   90.00
_cell.angle_beta   90.00
_cell.angle_gamma   90.00
#
_symmetry.space_group_name_H-M   'P 1'
#
loop_
_entity.id
_entity.type
_entity.pdbx_description
1 polymer ?
#
loop_
_entity_poly.entity_id
_entity_poly.type
_entity_poly.pdbx_seq_one_letter_code
_entity_poly.pdbx_strand_id
1 'polypeptide(L)'
;MALVPIDVSVKTVDLVADLETIRHIKRAARQALKEDYFQVLRYELAKLASELQFTKVELLLSTFPEAMKSAAALIDKGKTDEAKVVLYTALNTLVISEERIPLPILRAQALIAQAKTDDASNEDKKKEVLELLDNAEYQLIMAEELGYGDRDREYEELNKTIKELKKSVKDDGDSQALFEKFKTKLADFKKRIAS
;
A
#
# COMPACT_ATOMS: atom_id res chain seq x y z
N MET A 1 18.15 11.10 12.18
CA MET A 1 18.14 9.99 13.15
C MET A 1 18.19 8.70 12.34
N ALA A 2 19.02 7.73 12.73
CA ALA A 2 19.12 6.46 12.00
C ALA A 2 18.36 5.37 12.78
N LEU A 3 17.39 4.76 12.10
CA LEU A 3 16.58 3.66 12.59
C LEU A 3 17.00 2.37 11.87
N VAL A 4 17.02 1.26 12.60
CA VAL A 4 17.29 -0.06 12.03
C VAL A 4 16.12 -1.00 12.35
N PRO A 5 15.42 -1.55 11.35
CA PRO A 5 14.36 -2.52 11.59
C PRO A 5 14.95 -3.81 12.15
N ILE A 6 14.38 -4.28 13.26
CA ILE A 6 14.73 -5.56 13.91
C ILE A 6 13.64 -6.60 13.77
N ASP A 7 12.41 -6.16 13.52
CA ASP A 7 11.29 -7.03 13.22
C ASP A 7 10.39 -6.36 12.18
N VAL A 8 9.82 -7.17 11.31
CA VAL A 8 8.87 -6.74 10.28
C VAL A 8 7.76 -7.76 10.20
N SER A 9 6.53 -7.31 10.45
CA SER A 9 5.32 -8.12 10.27
C SER A 9 4.47 -7.55 9.16
N VAL A 10 3.76 -8.44 8.46
CA VAL A 10 2.86 -8.09 7.36
C VAL A 10 1.48 -8.64 7.65
N LYS A 11 0.46 -7.79 7.53
CA LYS A 11 -0.94 -8.16 7.63
C LYS A 11 -1.66 -7.78 6.34
N THR A 12 -2.39 -8.72 5.78
CA THR A 12 -3.28 -8.45 4.64
C THR A 12 -4.66 -8.11 5.16
N VAL A 13 -5.20 -6.96 4.77
CA VAL A 13 -6.61 -6.58 4.98
C VAL A 13 -7.22 -6.46 3.60
N ASP A 14 -8.11 -7.40 3.26
CA ASP A 14 -8.71 -7.45 1.92
C ASP A 14 -10.21 -7.22 1.99
N LEU A 15 -10.67 -6.25 1.19
CA LEU A 15 -12.08 -5.96 0.98
C LEU A 15 -12.57 -6.71 -0.26
N VAL A 16 -13.42 -7.70 -0.04
CA VAL A 16 -14.11 -8.42 -1.12
C VAL A 16 -15.47 -7.75 -1.34
N ALA A 17 -15.50 -6.70 -2.16
CA ALA A 17 -16.70 -5.93 -2.45
C ALA A 17 -16.65 -5.29 -3.84
N ASP A 18 -17.82 -4.93 -4.38
CA ASP A 18 -17.93 -4.14 -5.60
C ASP A 18 -17.98 -2.63 -5.33
N LEU A 19 -17.91 -1.83 -6.40
CA LEU A 19 -17.96 -0.37 -6.30
C LEU A 19 -19.28 0.14 -5.70
N GLU A 20 -20.40 -0.56 -5.91
CA GLU A 20 -21.68 -0.19 -5.33
C GLU A 20 -21.66 -0.31 -3.80
N THR A 21 -21.18 -1.45 -3.30
CA THR A 21 -20.98 -1.71 -1.87
C THR A 21 -20.03 -0.68 -1.24
N ILE A 22 -18.92 -0.34 -1.91
CA ILE A 22 -17.99 0.71 -1.46
C ILE A 22 -18.71 2.06 -1.34
N ARG A 23 -19.55 2.43 -2.31
CA ARG A 23 -20.35 3.66 -2.25
C ARG A 23 -21.39 3.62 -1.13
N HIS A 24 -21.96 2.47 -0.80
CA HIS A 24 -22.84 2.31 0.36
C HIS A 24 -22.10 2.56 1.68
N ILE A 25 -20.94 1.93 1.88
CA ILE A 25 -20.11 2.12 3.08
C ILE A 25 -19.72 3.60 3.23
N LYS A 26 -19.29 4.26 2.14
CA LYS A 26 -18.96 5.69 2.15
C LYS A 26 -20.14 6.59 2.51
N ARG A 27 -21.35 6.25 2.05
CA ARG A 27 -22.58 6.98 2.43
C ARG A 27 -22.86 6.84 3.91
N ALA A 28 -22.75 5.62 4.45
CA ALA A 28 -22.91 5.36 5.89
C ALA A 28 -21.89 6.11 6.73
N ALA A 29 -20.60 6.06 6.36
CA ALA A 29 -19.54 6.82 7.03
C ALA A 29 -19.82 8.33 7.03
N ARG A 30 -20.22 8.90 5.88
CA ARG A 30 -20.55 10.33 5.78
C ARG A 30 -21.76 10.71 6.63
N GLN A 31 -22.77 9.84 6.72
CA GLN A 31 -23.92 10.08 7.58
C GLN A 31 -23.53 10.05 9.06
N ALA A 32 -22.77 9.04 9.47
CA ALA A 32 -22.28 8.92 10.84
C ALA A 32 -21.41 10.12 11.24
N LEU A 33 -20.59 10.65 10.32
CA LEU A 33 -19.83 11.89 10.54
C LEU A 33 -20.74 13.10 10.73
N LYS A 34 -21.80 13.25 9.93
CA LYS A 34 -22.76 14.37 10.04
C LYS A 34 -23.54 14.36 11.36
N GLU A 35 -23.73 13.17 11.93
CA GLU A 35 -24.48 12.96 13.17
C GLU A 35 -23.56 12.88 14.41
N ASP A 36 -22.25 13.12 14.27
CA ASP A 36 -21.23 12.99 15.32
C ASP A 36 -21.18 11.59 15.97
N TYR A 37 -21.60 10.55 15.24
CA TYR A 37 -21.54 9.15 15.67
C TYR A 37 -20.16 8.55 15.39
N PHE A 38 -19.14 9.03 16.12
CA PHE A 38 -17.75 8.67 15.89
C PHE A 38 -17.46 7.17 16.00
N GLN A 39 -18.17 6.42 16.85
CA GLN A 39 -17.98 4.97 16.96
C GLN A 39 -18.51 4.23 15.73
N VAL A 40 -19.64 4.68 15.18
CA VAL A 40 -20.18 4.16 13.91
C VAL A 40 -19.27 4.56 12.75
N LEU A 41 -18.82 5.82 12.71
CA LEU A 41 -17.87 6.29 11.71
C LEU A 41 -16.59 5.44 11.71
N ARG A 42 -15.99 5.20 12.88
CA ARG A 42 -14.80 4.36 13.01
C ARG A 42 -15.03 2.95 12.45
N TYR A 43 -16.19 2.36 12.74
CA TYR A 43 -16.55 1.05 12.24
C TYR A 43 -16.73 1.05 10.70
N GLU A 44 -17.42 2.04 10.14
CA GLU A 44 -17.61 2.13 8.68
C GLU A 44 -16.30 2.40 7.93
N LEU A 45 -15.43 3.28 8.44
CA LEU A 45 -14.13 3.56 7.85
C LEU A 45 -13.22 2.33 7.84
N ALA A 46 -13.27 1.51 8.90
CA ALA A 46 -12.47 0.28 8.98
C ALA A 46 -12.82 -0.72 7.86
N LYS A 47 -14.05 -0.68 7.31
CA LYS A 47 -14.48 -1.54 6.20
C LYS A 47 -13.94 -1.10 4.84
N LEU A 48 -13.42 0.12 4.72
CA LEU A 48 -12.87 0.65 3.46
C LEU A 48 -11.39 0.29 3.25
N ALA A 49 -10.79 -0.48 4.15
CA ALA A 49 -9.41 -0.92 4.01
C ALA A 49 -9.28 -2.10 3.02
N SER A 50 -8.41 -1.95 2.02
CA SER A 50 -7.93 -3.00 1.11
C SER A 50 -6.44 -2.79 0.86
N GLU A 51 -5.60 -3.33 1.73
CA GLU A 51 -4.18 -3.00 1.84
C GLU A 51 -3.33 -4.11 2.47
N LEU A 52 -2.05 -4.10 2.14
CA LEU A 52 -1.00 -4.73 2.93
C LEU A 52 -0.54 -3.74 3.99
N GLN A 53 -0.54 -4.13 5.25
CA GLN A 53 -0.04 -3.36 6.37
C GLN A 53 1.29 -3.95 6.82
N PHE A 54 2.36 -3.17 6.72
CA PHE A 54 3.68 -3.50 7.24
C PHE A 54 3.85 -2.79 8.58
N THR A 55 4.24 -3.53 9.60
CA THR A 55 4.62 -2.98 10.90
C THR A 55 6.07 -3.32 11.15
N LYS A 56 6.91 -2.28 11.26
CA LYS A 56 8.34 -2.39 11.53
C LYS A 56 8.60 -1.98 12.97
N VAL A 57 9.36 -2.81 13.69
CA VAL A 57 9.90 -2.47 15.00
C VAL A 57 11.36 -2.07 14.80
N GLU A 58 11.71 -0.85 15.20
CA GLU A 58 12.97 -0.21 14.83
C GLU A 58 13.78 0.22 16.05
N LEU A 59 15.08 -0.08 16.00
CA LEU A 59 16.07 0.37 16.98
C LEU A 59 16.58 1.77 16.64
N LEU A 60 16.64 2.63 17.66
CA LEU A 60 17.33 3.92 17.60
C LEU A 60 18.85 3.73 17.74
N LEU A 61 19.59 3.87 16.64
CA LEU A 61 21.06 3.71 16.67
C LEU A 61 21.78 4.77 17.51
N SER A 62 21.14 5.91 17.78
CA SER A 62 21.72 6.97 18.60
C SER A 62 21.82 6.61 20.08
N THR A 63 20.91 5.79 20.61
CA THR A 63 20.77 5.55 22.06
C THR A 63 21.05 4.10 22.43
N PHE A 64 20.73 3.15 21.54
CA PHE A 64 20.83 1.73 21.85
C PHE A 64 22.27 1.26 22.12
N PRO A 65 23.29 1.64 21.32
CA PRO A 65 24.67 1.24 21.59
C PRO A 65 25.20 1.75 22.94
N GLU A 66 24.81 2.96 23.35
CA GLU A 66 25.21 3.51 24.65
C GLU A 66 24.54 2.77 25.80
N ALA A 67 23.25 2.45 25.69
CA ALA A 67 22.54 1.65 26.68
C ALA A 67 23.17 0.26 26.85
N MET A 68 23.57 -0.39 25.75
CA MET A 68 24.25 -1.69 25.78
C MET A 68 25.61 -1.62 26.51
N LYS A 69 26.40 -0.57 26.25
CA LYS A 69 27.69 -0.36 26.95
C LYS A 69 27.48 -0.09 28.44
N SER A 70 26.52 0.74 28.79
CA SER A 70 26.17 1.04 30.18
C SER A 70 25.68 -0.21 30.93
N ALA A 71 24.85 -1.04 30.30
CA ALA A 71 24.40 -2.30 30.88
C ALA A 71 25.57 -3.28 31.10
N ALA A 72 26.47 -3.43 30.13
CA ALA A 72 27.66 -4.27 30.29
C ALA A 72 28.55 -3.81 31.46
N ALA A 73 28.81 -2.50 31.56
CA ALA A 73 29.59 -1.94 32.66
C ALA A 73 28.93 -2.12 34.05
N LEU A 74 27.60 -2.20 34.11
CA LEU A 74 26.87 -2.49 35.34
C LEU A 74 26.95 -3.98 35.70
N ILE A 75 26.87 -4.87 34.70
CA ILE A 75 27.05 -6.32 34.88
C ILE A 75 28.45 -6.62 35.43
N ASP A 76 29.50 -6.00 34.87
CA ASP A 76 30.89 -6.17 35.34
C ASP A 76 31.08 -5.75 36.81
N LYS A 77 30.23 -4.84 37.30
CA LYS A 77 30.22 -4.36 38.69
C LYS A 77 29.29 -5.16 39.60
N GLY A 78 28.68 -6.25 39.11
CA GLY A 78 27.70 -7.05 39.84
C GLY A 78 26.34 -6.35 40.05
N LYS A 79 26.10 -5.22 39.38
CA LYS A 79 24.87 -4.40 39.49
C LYS A 79 23.81 -4.87 38.48
N THR A 80 23.45 -6.15 38.55
CA THR A 80 22.56 -6.77 37.56
C THR A 80 21.18 -6.13 37.48
N ASP A 81 20.60 -5.70 38.61
CA ASP A 81 19.27 -5.08 38.61
C ASP A 81 19.29 -3.67 37.99
N GLU A 82 20.35 -2.89 38.20
CA GLU A 82 20.55 -1.61 37.50
C GLU A 82 20.73 -1.84 35.99
N ALA A 83 21.47 -2.89 35.59
CA ALA A 83 21.65 -3.24 34.18
C ALA A 83 20.32 -3.59 33.50
N LYS A 84 19.43 -4.34 34.19
CA LYS A 84 18.08 -4.63 33.69
C LYS A 84 17.28 -3.36 33.45
N VAL A 85 17.32 -2.41 34.39
CA VAL A 85 16.60 -1.13 34.23
C VAL A 85 17.08 -0.37 32.99
N VAL A 86 18.39 -0.32 32.75
CA VAL A 86 18.96 0.29 31.53
C VAL A 86 18.45 -0.40 30.27
N LEU A 87 18.48 -1.74 30.22
CA LEU A 87 18.03 -2.51 29.06
C LEU A 87 16.51 -2.35 28.81
N TYR A 88 15.69 -2.40 29.86
CA TYR A 88 14.24 -2.17 29.73
C TYR A 88 13.94 -0.75 29.25
N THR A 89 14.66 0.24 29.75
CA THR A 89 14.53 1.63 29.29
C THR A 89 14.86 1.72 27.81
N ALA A 90 15.94 1.08 27.35
CA ALA A 90 16.32 1.04 25.94
C ALA A 90 15.28 0.34 25.05
N LEU A 91 14.73 -0.80 25.50
CA LEU A 91 13.67 -1.51 24.78
C LEU A 91 12.39 -0.67 24.64
N ASN A 92 12.06 0.14 25.65
CA ASN A 92 10.91 1.05 25.58
C ASN A 92 11.14 2.26 24.65
N THR A 93 12.33 2.41 24.08
CA THR A 93 12.60 3.43 23.04
C THR A 93 12.46 2.90 21.62
N LEU A 94 12.09 1.63 21.44
CA LEU A 94 11.80 1.07 20.11
C LEU A 94 10.72 1.88 19.41
N VAL A 95 10.96 2.21 18.14
CA VAL A 95 10.03 2.95 17.29
C VAL A 95 9.21 1.94 16.50
N ILE A 96 7.89 2.15 16.46
CA ILE A 96 7.00 1.40 15.58
C ILE A 96 6.67 2.30 14.40
N SER A 97 7.02 1.85 13.19
CA SER A 97 6.57 2.48 11.95
C SER A 97 5.61 1.56 11.20
N GLU A 98 4.55 2.16 10.66
CA GLU A 98 3.59 1.48 9.80
C GLU A 98 3.78 1.95 8.36
N GLU A 99 3.58 1.05 7.41
CA GLU A 99 3.52 1.36 5.98
C GLU A 99 2.37 0.57 5.36
N ARG A 100 1.52 1.21 4.58
CA ARG A 100 0.33 0.63 3.96
C ARG A 100 0.47 0.67 2.45
N ILE A 101 0.31 -0.48 1.81
CA ILE A 101 0.33 -0.59 0.34
C ILE A 101 -1.07 -0.99 -0.14
N PRO A 102 -1.76 -0.15 -0.93
CA PRO A 102 -3.11 -0.46 -1.40
C PRO A 102 -3.14 -1.71 -2.28
N LEU A 103 -3.96 -2.70 -1.92
CA LEU A 103 -4.11 -3.94 -2.69
C LEU A 103 -4.63 -3.69 -4.12
N PRO A 104 -5.61 -2.79 -4.38
CA PRO A 104 -6.06 -2.55 -5.74
C PRO A 104 -4.94 -2.03 -6.65
N ILE A 105 -4.00 -1.24 -6.13
CA ILE A 105 -2.83 -0.77 -6.90
C ILE A 105 -1.86 -1.93 -7.20
N LEU A 106 -1.63 -2.83 -6.25
CA LEU A 106 -0.82 -4.03 -6.48
C LEU A 106 -1.48 -4.98 -7.50
N ARG A 107 -2.80 -5.15 -7.44
CA ARG A 107 -3.57 -5.93 -8.40
C ARG A 107 -3.49 -5.33 -9.80
N ALA A 108 -3.66 -4.02 -9.93
CA ALA A 108 -3.46 -3.31 -11.20
C ALA A 108 -2.04 -3.55 -11.75
N GLN A 109 -0.99 -3.48 -10.91
CA GLN A 109 0.38 -3.77 -11.34
C GLN A 109 0.54 -5.19 -11.89
N ALA A 110 -0.03 -6.19 -11.20
CA ALA A 110 0.02 -7.58 -11.63
C ALA A 110 -0.72 -7.80 -12.95
N LEU A 111 -1.91 -7.24 -13.10
CA LEU A 111 -2.73 -7.33 -14.32
C LEU A 111 -2.02 -6.70 -15.52
N ILE A 112 -1.37 -5.55 -15.35
CA ILE A 112 -0.59 -4.91 -16.42
C ILE A 112 0.65 -5.72 -16.78
N ALA A 113 1.34 -6.28 -15.78
CA ALA A 113 2.51 -7.13 -16.03
C ALA A 113 2.12 -8.37 -16.84
N GLN A 114 0.98 -8.98 -16.52
CA GLN A 114 0.42 -10.11 -17.26
C GLN A 114 -0.02 -9.69 -18.68
N ALA A 115 -0.73 -8.58 -18.82
CA ALA A 115 -1.17 -8.06 -20.11
C ALA A 115 0.00 -7.75 -21.06
N LYS A 116 1.16 -7.38 -20.52
CA LYS A 116 2.38 -7.16 -21.31
C LYS A 116 3.00 -8.48 -21.81
N THR A 117 2.95 -9.53 -21.00
CA THR A 117 3.52 -10.84 -21.36
C THR A 117 2.63 -11.60 -22.34
N ASP A 118 1.33 -11.36 -22.28
CA ASP A 118 0.38 -11.96 -23.22
C ASP A 118 0.55 -11.30 -24.59
N ASP A 119 0.99 -12.10 -25.56
CA ASP A 119 1.14 -11.67 -26.94
C ASP A 119 -0.24 -11.57 -27.60
N ALA A 120 -0.66 -10.36 -27.97
CA ALA A 120 -1.92 -10.09 -28.67
C ALA A 120 -1.87 -10.53 -30.15
N SER A 121 -1.22 -11.65 -30.46
CA SER A 121 -0.95 -12.13 -31.83
C SER A 121 -2.16 -12.71 -32.55
N ASN A 122 -3.28 -12.91 -31.85
CA ASN A 122 -4.56 -13.28 -32.45
C ASN A 122 -5.72 -12.64 -31.69
N GLU A 123 -6.93 -12.71 -32.25
CA GLU A 123 -8.14 -12.11 -31.69
C GLU A 123 -8.50 -12.60 -30.28
N ASP A 124 -8.32 -13.89 -30.00
CA ASP A 124 -8.61 -14.45 -28.67
C ASP A 124 -7.63 -13.89 -27.62
N LYS A 125 -6.33 -13.85 -27.94
CA LYS A 125 -5.30 -13.28 -27.08
C LYS A 125 -5.45 -11.78 -26.90
N LYS A 126 -5.80 -11.07 -27.96
CA LYS A 126 -6.13 -9.64 -27.91
C LYS A 126 -7.28 -9.36 -26.95
N LYS A 127 -8.32 -10.20 -26.96
CA LYS A 127 -9.44 -10.12 -26.02
C LYS A 127 -8.99 -10.37 -24.58
N GLU A 128 -8.15 -11.37 -24.32
CA GLU A 128 -7.57 -11.64 -22.99
C GLU A 128 -6.77 -10.42 -22.48
N VAL A 129 -5.90 -9.85 -23.32
CA VAL A 129 -5.13 -8.64 -22.98
C VAL A 129 -6.06 -7.48 -22.65
N LEU A 130 -7.10 -7.25 -23.46
CA LEU A 130 -8.07 -6.18 -23.20
C LEU A 130 -8.84 -6.40 -21.88
N GLU A 131 -9.20 -7.63 -21.55
CA GLU A 131 -9.85 -7.97 -20.28
C GLU A 131 -8.93 -7.70 -19.08
N LEU A 132 -7.64 -8.03 -19.19
CA LEU A 132 -6.66 -7.67 -18.15
C LEU A 132 -6.53 -6.16 -17.97
N LEU A 133 -6.55 -5.39 -19.06
CA LEU A 133 -6.54 -3.93 -19.01
C LEU A 133 -7.84 -3.35 -18.45
N ASP A 134 -9.00 -3.96 -18.73
CA ASP A 134 -10.29 -3.61 -18.14
C ASP A 134 -10.30 -3.86 -16.63
N ASN A 135 -9.79 -5.01 -16.19
CA ASN A 135 -9.65 -5.32 -14.78
C ASN A 135 -8.65 -4.38 -14.08
N ALA A 136 -7.55 -4.02 -14.73
CA ALA A 136 -6.59 -3.07 -14.17
C ALA A 136 -7.20 -1.67 -14.00
N GLU A 137 -7.98 -1.19 -14.98
CA GLU A 137 -8.72 0.08 -14.85
C GLU A 137 -9.72 0.01 -13.70
N TYR A 138 -10.45 -1.10 -13.57
CA TYR A 138 -11.39 -1.31 -12.46
C TYR A 138 -10.70 -1.24 -11.10
N GLN A 139 -9.51 -1.84 -10.95
CA GLN A 139 -8.74 -1.77 -9.71
C GLN A 139 -8.25 -0.34 -9.38
N LEU A 140 -7.91 0.47 -10.38
CA LEU A 140 -7.58 1.88 -10.17
C LEU A 140 -8.79 2.69 -9.68
N ILE A 141 -9.94 2.49 -10.31
CA ILE A 141 -11.21 3.12 -9.87
C ILE A 141 -11.55 2.70 -8.44
N MET A 142 -11.38 1.42 -8.11
CA MET A 142 -11.57 0.91 -6.75
C MET A 142 -10.62 1.61 -5.76
N ALA A 143 -9.34 1.76 -6.09
CA ALA A 143 -8.38 2.45 -5.23
C ALA A 143 -8.80 3.91 -4.94
N GLU A 144 -9.21 4.64 -5.99
CA GLU A 144 -9.68 6.02 -5.89
C GLU A 144 -10.96 6.14 -5.03
N GLU A 145 -11.89 5.20 -5.22
CA GLU A 145 -13.13 5.15 -4.46
C GLU A 145 -12.88 4.87 -2.98
N LEU A 146 -11.96 3.96 -2.65
CA LEU A 146 -11.53 3.67 -1.28
C LEU A 146 -10.75 4.83 -0.65
N GLY A 147 -10.27 5.78 -1.45
CA GLY A 147 -9.60 6.99 -0.97
C GLY A 147 -8.10 6.81 -0.78
N TYR A 148 -7.47 5.90 -1.51
CA TYR A 148 -6.02 5.74 -1.53
C TYR A 148 -5.36 6.83 -2.38
N GLY A 149 -4.38 7.52 -1.79
CA GLY A 149 -3.78 8.70 -2.41
C GLY A 149 -4.70 9.93 -2.36
N ASP A 150 -4.15 11.08 -2.73
CA ASP A 150 -4.98 12.24 -3.03
C ASP A 150 -5.81 11.89 -4.28
N ARG A 151 -7.13 12.18 -4.27
CA ARG A 151 -7.98 12.05 -5.47
C ARG A 151 -7.60 13.14 -6.47
N ASP A 152 -6.41 12.99 -7.02
CA ASP A 152 -5.66 14.00 -7.74
C ASP A 152 -5.65 13.69 -9.25
N ARG A 153 -4.91 14.53 -9.97
CA ARG A 153 -4.71 14.40 -11.41
C ARG A 153 -4.03 13.07 -11.78
N GLU A 154 -3.41 12.35 -10.85
CA GLU A 154 -2.67 11.14 -11.20
C GLU A 154 -3.60 9.97 -11.50
N TYR A 155 -4.74 9.82 -10.81
CA TYR A 155 -5.75 8.82 -11.22
C TYR A 155 -6.28 9.12 -12.62
N GLU A 156 -6.55 10.39 -12.94
CA GLU A 156 -6.95 10.78 -14.30
C GLU A 156 -5.88 10.43 -15.33
N GLU A 157 -4.60 10.68 -15.03
CA GLU A 157 -3.48 10.34 -15.90
C GLU A 157 -3.28 8.83 -16.08
N LEU A 158 -3.41 8.05 -15.00
CA LEU A 158 -3.35 6.58 -15.06
C LEU A 158 -4.52 6.07 -15.92
N ASN A 159 -5.75 6.53 -15.66
CA ASN A 159 -6.93 6.18 -16.45
C ASN A 159 -6.79 6.60 -17.93
N LYS A 160 -6.15 7.73 -18.22
CA LYS A 160 -5.84 8.13 -19.60
C LYS A 160 -4.83 7.18 -20.24
N THR A 161 -3.75 6.86 -19.53
CA THR A 161 -2.68 6.01 -20.07
C THR A 161 -3.19 4.59 -20.34
N ILE A 162 -4.07 4.04 -19.48
CA ILE A 162 -4.65 2.70 -19.73
C ILE A 162 -5.62 2.72 -20.92
N LYS A 163 -6.37 3.81 -21.14
CA LYS A 163 -7.23 3.97 -22.32
C LYS A 163 -6.42 4.06 -23.62
N GLU A 164 -5.31 4.80 -23.61
CA GLU A 164 -4.37 4.86 -24.73
C GLU A 164 -3.79 3.47 -25.05
N LEU A 165 -3.41 2.72 -24.01
CA LEU A 165 -2.91 1.36 -24.14
C LEU A 165 -3.95 0.41 -24.74
N LYS A 166 -5.19 0.43 -24.23
CA LYS A 166 -6.31 -0.34 -24.80
C LYS A 166 -6.56 -0.01 -26.27
N LYS A 167 -6.49 1.27 -26.64
CA LYS A 167 -6.63 1.70 -28.02
C LYS A 167 -5.50 1.14 -28.90
N SER A 168 -4.25 1.24 -28.45
CA SER A 168 -3.10 0.69 -29.17
C SER A 168 -3.22 -0.82 -29.39
N VAL A 169 -3.67 -1.57 -28.38
CA VAL A 169 -3.90 -3.02 -28.51
C VAL A 169 -5.03 -3.29 -29.51
N LYS A 170 -6.12 -2.52 -29.50
CA LYS A 170 -7.23 -2.65 -30.46
C LYS A 170 -6.82 -2.35 -31.91
N ASP A 171 -5.94 -1.38 -32.10
CA ASP A 171 -5.50 -0.92 -33.42
C ASP A 171 -4.27 -1.71 -33.93
N ASP A 172 -3.89 -2.81 -33.27
CA ASP A 172 -2.71 -3.65 -33.58
C ASP A 172 -1.40 -2.85 -33.63
N GLY A 173 -1.31 -1.78 -32.83
CA GLY A 173 -0.14 -0.92 -32.72
C GLY A 173 0.92 -1.48 -31.75
N ASP A 174 2.19 -1.08 -31.96
CA ASP A 174 3.27 -1.40 -31.01
C ASP A 174 3.03 -0.72 -29.66
N SER A 175 2.57 -1.53 -28.70
CA SER A 175 2.16 -1.10 -27.36
C SER A 175 3.25 -1.28 -26.30
N GLN A 176 4.42 -1.82 -26.65
CA GLN A 176 5.49 -2.14 -25.67
C GLN A 176 5.96 -0.90 -24.90
N ALA A 177 6.16 0.21 -25.61
CA ALA A 177 6.55 1.47 -25.00
C ALA A 177 5.45 2.03 -24.06
N LEU A 178 4.17 1.82 -24.40
CA LEU A 178 3.04 2.24 -23.57
C LEU A 178 2.93 1.40 -22.30
N PHE A 179 3.17 0.09 -22.38
CA PHE A 179 3.23 -0.80 -21.23
C PHE A 179 4.33 -0.38 -20.24
N GLU A 180 5.55 -0.13 -20.73
CA GLU A 180 6.66 0.32 -19.86
C GLU A 180 6.38 1.68 -19.22
N LYS A 181 5.84 2.63 -20.00
CA LYS A 181 5.41 3.92 -19.47
C LYS A 181 4.38 3.77 -18.37
N PHE A 182 3.36 2.93 -18.57
CA PHE A 182 2.31 2.69 -17.57
C PHE A 182 2.87 2.04 -16.31
N LYS A 183 3.72 1.00 -16.47
CA LYS A 183 4.36 0.30 -15.36
C LYS A 183 5.18 1.24 -14.48
N THR A 184 5.98 2.11 -15.07
CA THR A 184 6.75 3.12 -14.34
C THR A 184 5.84 4.09 -13.60
N LYS A 185 4.84 4.67 -14.27
CA LYS A 185 3.86 5.57 -13.64
C LYS A 185 3.16 4.91 -12.45
N LEU A 186 2.70 3.67 -12.60
CA LEU A 186 2.00 2.96 -11.54
C LEU A 186 2.93 2.59 -10.37
N ALA A 187 4.21 2.30 -10.64
CA ALA A 187 5.22 2.06 -9.61
C ALA A 187 5.54 3.31 -8.81
N ASP A 188 5.67 4.45 -9.48
CA ASP A 188 5.93 5.74 -8.83
C ASP A 188 4.72 6.19 -8.01
N PHE A 189 3.51 6.05 -8.56
CA PHE A 189 2.26 6.31 -7.84
C PHE A 189 2.16 5.47 -6.57
N LYS A 190 2.41 4.15 -6.66
CA LYS A 190 2.40 3.26 -5.49
C LYS A 190 3.38 3.72 -4.41
N LYS A 191 4.59 4.10 -4.77
CA LYS A 191 5.61 4.58 -3.80
C LYS A 191 5.16 5.87 -3.12
N ARG A 192 4.47 6.75 -3.83
CA ARG A 192 4.00 8.04 -3.32
C ARG A 192 2.85 7.88 -2.33
N ILE A 193 1.91 6.98 -2.61
CA ILE A 193 0.71 6.77 -1.78
C ILE A 193 0.91 5.72 -0.69
N ALA A 194 2.04 5.00 -0.70
CA ALA A 194 2.40 4.12 0.40
C ALA A 194 2.66 5.00 1.63
N SER A 195 1.88 4.77 2.69
CA SER A 195 1.81 5.63 3.87
C SER A 195 1.90 4.86 5.17
#